data_AF-A0A369YBN1-F1
#
_entry.id   AF-A0A369YBN1-F1
#
_cell.length_a   1.000
_cell.length_b   1.000
_cell.length_c   1.000
_cell.angle_alpha   90.00
_cell.angle_beta   90.00
_cell.angle_gamma   90.00
#
_symmetry.space_group_name_H-M   'P 1'
#
loop_
_entity.id
_entity.type
_entity.pdbx_description
1 polymer ?
#
loop_
_entity_poly.entity_id
_entity_poly.type
_entity_poly.pdbx_seq_one_letter_code
_entity_poly.pdbx_strand_id
1 'polypeptide(L)'
;MEHVLLHEGAFKEISRKTHLNDVIKQVFSEIDSVEQYQHLVGSVSEVRQAFMDLQALMVHRFRSKGFELRILPAYLIYDKASSSGGTFIRIRSVRMLKNGKQANGAEACFQLFRELNIPAEYQKRALVLEKERILTNMQMSVLNTVIRQLNEAIEQMEYVNRLEKELG
;
A
#
# COMPACT_ATOMS: atom_id res chain seq x y z
N MET A 1 5.31 7.81 24.57
CA MET A 1 5.91 8.10 23.25
C MET A 1 5.47 7.01 22.28
N GLU A 2 5.17 7.38 21.03
CA GLU A 2 4.57 6.48 20.03
C GLU A 2 5.68 5.87 19.15
N HIS A 3 5.68 4.54 19.02
CA HIS A 3 6.76 3.79 18.35
C HIS A 3 6.26 2.86 17.23
N VAL A 4 4.95 2.82 17.01
CA VAL A 4 4.28 2.10 15.92
C VAL A 4 3.69 3.11 14.95
N LEU A 5 3.69 2.81 13.64
CA LEU A 5 3.02 3.70 12.69
C LEU A 5 1.50 3.49 12.72
N LEU A 6 1.07 2.27 13.01
CA LEU A 6 -0.33 1.89 13.09
C LEU A 6 -0.68 1.51 14.52
N HIS A 7 -1.82 1.99 15.01
CA HIS A 7 -2.32 1.50 16.28
C HIS A 7 -2.88 0.08 16.13
N GLU A 8 -2.94 -0.64 17.24
CA GLU A 8 -3.54 -1.97 17.27
C GLU A 8 -4.99 -1.91 16.77
N GLY A 9 -5.32 -2.72 15.77
CA GLY A 9 -6.67 -2.74 15.19
C GLY A 9 -6.90 -1.76 14.04
N ALA A 10 -5.91 -0.97 13.60
CA ALA A 10 -6.06 -0.07 12.45
C ALA A 10 -6.64 -0.75 11.19
N PHE A 11 -6.24 -1.99 10.91
CA PHE A 11 -6.80 -2.78 9.80
C PHE A 11 -8.23 -3.24 10.05
N LYS A 12 -8.58 -3.61 11.30
CA LYS A 12 -9.96 -3.96 11.66
C LYS A 12 -10.87 -2.75 11.51
N GLU A 13 -10.39 -1.55 11.78
CA GLU A 13 -11.14 -0.33 11.53
C GLU A 13 -11.37 -0.09 10.04
N ILE A 14 -10.37 -0.30 9.19
CA ILE A 14 -10.56 -0.20 7.74
C ILE A 14 -11.63 -1.20 7.28
N SER A 15 -11.55 -2.46 7.71
CA SER A 15 -12.56 -3.47 7.36
C SER A 15 -13.97 -3.13 7.88
N ARG A 16 -14.09 -2.32 8.93
CA ARG A 16 -15.38 -1.86 9.48
C ARG A 16 -15.91 -0.59 8.81
N LYS A 17 -15.02 0.31 8.42
CA LYS A 17 -15.35 1.61 7.82
C LYS A 17 -15.49 1.54 6.30
N THR A 18 -15.11 0.42 5.69
CA THR A 18 -15.17 0.19 4.24
C THR A 18 -15.93 -1.08 3.94
N HIS A 19 -16.35 -1.22 2.68
CA HIS A 19 -17.00 -2.43 2.16
C HIS A 19 -15.99 -3.51 1.72
N LEU A 20 -14.77 -3.54 2.29
CA LEU A 20 -13.69 -4.44 1.85
C LEU A 20 -14.14 -5.91 1.73
N ASN A 21 -14.86 -6.43 2.73
CA ASN A 21 -15.30 -7.82 2.71
C ASN A 21 -16.29 -8.10 1.59
N ASP A 22 -17.20 -7.17 1.33
CA ASP A 22 -18.22 -7.33 0.29
C ASP A 22 -17.59 -7.16 -1.10
N VAL A 23 -16.66 -6.22 -1.26
CA VAL A 23 -15.85 -6.05 -2.46
C VAL A 23 -15.09 -7.34 -2.80
N ILE A 24 -14.41 -7.96 -1.84
CA ILE A 24 -13.70 -9.22 -2.09
C ILE A 24 -14.66 -10.33 -2.50
N LYS A 25 -15.84 -10.43 -1.87
CA LYS A 25 -16.86 -11.41 -2.28
C LYS A 25 -17.35 -11.17 -3.71
N GLN A 26 -17.58 -9.91 -4.09
CA GLN A 26 -18.04 -9.54 -5.43
C GLN A 26 -16.97 -9.81 -6.50
N VAL A 27 -15.69 -9.62 -6.19
CA VAL A 27 -14.58 -9.96 -7.12
C VAL A 27 -14.57 -11.46 -7.48
N PHE A 28 -15.04 -12.32 -6.57
CA PHE A 28 -15.10 -13.76 -6.78
C PHE A 28 -16.54 -14.28 -7.01
N SER A 29 -17.50 -13.39 -7.31
CA SER A 29 -18.85 -13.79 -7.71
C SER A 29 -18.99 -13.84 -9.23
N GLU A 30 -20.12 -14.34 -9.70
CA GLU A 30 -20.51 -14.22 -11.10
C GLU A 30 -20.74 -12.73 -11.44
N ILE A 31 -20.21 -12.28 -12.58
CA ILE A 31 -20.33 -10.91 -13.10
C ILE A 31 -20.64 -11.04 -14.60
N ASP A 32 -21.81 -10.58 -15.03
CA ASP A 32 -22.36 -10.85 -16.36
C ASP A 32 -22.50 -9.59 -17.24
N SER A 33 -22.24 -8.40 -16.70
CA SER A 33 -22.38 -7.15 -17.43
C SER A 33 -21.24 -6.16 -17.20
N VAL A 34 -20.99 -5.31 -18.20
CA VAL A 34 -20.00 -4.24 -18.15
C VAL A 34 -20.31 -3.27 -17.00
N GLU A 35 -21.59 -2.97 -16.77
CA GLU A 35 -22.04 -2.09 -15.70
C GLU A 35 -21.68 -2.66 -14.32
N GLN A 36 -21.83 -3.97 -14.10
CA GLN A 36 -21.43 -4.60 -12.85
C GLN A 36 -19.91 -4.51 -12.62
N TYR A 37 -19.10 -4.74 -13.66
CA TYR A 37 -17.65 -4.55 -13.56
C TYR A 37 -17.29 -3.09 -13.20
N GLN A 38 -17.93 -2.11 -13.85
CA GLN A 38 -17.70 -0.69 -13.57
C GLN A 38 -18.07 -0.31 -12.13
N HIS A 39 -19.21 -0.81 -11.63
CA HIS A 39 -19.58 -0.63 -10.22
C HIS A 39 -18.55 -1.23 -9.27
N LEU A 40 -18.07 -2.44 -9.56
CA LEU A 40 -17.06 -3.10 -8.74
C LEU A 40 -15.71 -2.35 -8.75
N VAL A 41 -15.29 -1.80 -9.90
CA VAL A 41 -14.12 -0.90 -9.98
C VAL A 41 -14.27 0.30 -9.04
N GLY A 42 -15.45 0.91 -9.00
CA GLY A 42 -15.78 2.00 -8.08
C GLY A 42 -15.61 1.57 -6.62
N SER A 43 -16.23 0.47 -6.21
CA SER A 43 -16.16 -0.03 -4.84
C SER A 43 -14.75 -0.44 -4.41
N VAL A 44 -13.96 -1.10 -5.28
CA VAL A 44 -12.55 -1.41 -4.99
C VAL A 44 -11.73 -0.12 -4.87
N SER A 45 -12.03 0.91 -5.66
CA SER A 45 -11.33 2.20 -5.62
C SER A 45 -11.57 2.96 -4.31
N GLU A 46 -12.79 2.92 -3.77
CA GLU A 46 -13.11 3.49 -2.45
C GLU A 46 -12.34 2.80 -1.33
N VAL A 47 -12.32 1.47 -1.34
CA VAL A 47 -11.53 0.68 -0.39
C VAL A 47 -10.05 1.03 -0.52
N ARG A 48 -9.53 1.11 -1.74
CA ARG A 48 -8.14 1.52 -2.00
C ARG A 48 -7.84 2.90 -1.44
N GLN A 49 -8.75 3.86 -1.56
CA GLN A 49 -8.56 5.20 -1.01
C GLN A 49 -8.37 5.16 0.51
N ALA A 50 -9.15 4.34 1.23
CA ALA A 50 -8.97 4.19 2.68
C ALA A 50 -7.59 3.63 3.07
N PHE A 51 -7.03 2.72 2.27
CA PHE A 51 -5.65 2.24 2.47
C PHE A 51 -4.61 3.31 2.11
N MET A 52 -4.87 4.16 1.11
CA MET A 52 -4.01 5.32 0.81
C MET A 52 -4.02 6.33 1.95
N ASP A 53 -5.16 6.57 2.59
CA ASP A 53 -5.29 7.46 3.76
C ASP A 53 -4.59 6.87 4.99
N LEU A 54 -4.63 5.55 5.17
CA LEU A 54 -3.85 4.87 6.19
C LEU A 54 -2.35 5.09 5.96
N GLN A 55 -1.90 4.92 4.72
CA GLN A 55 -0.52 5.21 4.36
C GLN A 55 -0.17 6.68 4.59
N ALA A 56 -1.08 7.61 4.24
CA ALA A 56 -1.04 9.05 4.55
C ALA A 56 -0.64 9.30 6.01
N LEU A 57 -1.40 8.66 6.91
CA LEU A 57 -1.23 8.75 8.35
C LEU A 57 0.10 8.16 8.83
N MET A 58 0.53 7.01 8.29
CA MET A 58 1.80 6.38 8.65
C MET A 58 3.00 7.32 8.40
N VAL A 59 3.08 7.95 7.23
CA VAL A 59 4.17 8.88 6.93
C VAL A 59 4.08 10.14 7.78
N HIS A 60 2.87 10.64 8.03
CA HIS A 60 2.67 11.80 8.91
C HIS A 60 3.16 11.49 10.34
N ARG A 61 2.80 10.34 10.91
CA ARG A 61 3.25 9.91 12.25
C ARG A 61 4.75 9.78 12.32
N PHE A 62 5.39 9.18 11.34
CA PHE A 62 6.85 9.08 11.29
C PHE A 62 7.56 10.45 11.29
N ARG A 63 6.97 11.46 10.64
CA ARG A 63 7.50 12.82 10.59
C ARG A 63 7.18 13.64 11.85
N SER A 64 6.27 13.18 12.69
CA SER A 64 5.81 13.91 13.87
C SER A 64 6.92 14.11 14.89
N LYS A 65 6.97 15.28 15.54
CA LYS A 65 8.10 15.67 16.41
C LYS A 65 8.36 14.68 17.56
N GLY A 66 7.38 13.91 17.99
CA GLY A 66 7.45 12.94 19.08
C GLY A 66 7.68 11.48 18.67
N PHE A 67 7.91 11.18 17.38
CA PHE A 67 8.18 9.81 16.95
C PHE A 67 9.63 9.42 17.24
N GLU A 68 9.80 8.33 18.00
CA GLU A 68 11.09 7.94 18.58
C GLU A 68 12.15 7.56 17.53
N LEU A 69 11.72 7.09 16.36
CA LEU A 69 12.63 6.69 15.29
C LEU A 69 13.14 7.86 14.43
N ARG A 70 12.80 9.12 14.75
CA ARG A 70 13.38 10.30 14.09
C ARG A 70 14.89 10.42 14.29
N ILE A 71 15.46 9.70 15.27
CA ILE A 71 16.92 9.60 15.46
C ILE A 71 17.60 8.84 14.32
N LEU A 72 16.86 8.00 13.59
CA LEU A 72 17.40 7.29 12.44
C LEU A 72 17.54 8.29 11.28
N PRO A 73 18.71 8.37 10.61
CA PRO A 73 18.86 9.21 9.43
C PRO A 73 18.25 8.48 8.24
N ALA A 74 16.94 8.31 8.30
CA ALA A 74 16.07 7.71 7.30
C ALA A 74 14.82 8.57 7.15
N TYR A 75 14.23 8.52 5.97
CA TYR A 75 12.98 9.22 5.69
C TYR A 75 12.00 8.30 4.96
N LEU A 76 10.72 8.49 5.25
CA LEU A 76 9.61 7.84 4.55
C LEU A 76 9.11 8.73 3.42
N ILE A 77 9.01 8.16 2.22
CA ILE A 77 8.43 8.81 1.05
C ILE A 77 7.23 8.03 0.52
N TYR A 78 6.34 8.80 -0.12
CA TYR A 78 5.43 8.26 -1.12
C TYR A 78 6.18 8.15 -2.43
N ASP A 79 6.29 6.92 -2.91
CA ASP A 79 6.66 6.70 -4.28
C ASP A 79 5.37 6.48 -5.05
N LYS A 80 5.00 7.44 -5.90
CA LYS A 80 4.01 7.24 -6.96
C LYS A 80 4.67 6.41 -8.06
N ALA A 81 5.05 5.20 -7.72
CA ALA A 81 5.76 4.32 -8.62
C ALA A 81 4.74 3.56 -9.47
N SER A 82 4.70 3.93 -10.76
CA SER A 82 4.08 3.24 -11.91
C SER A 82 2.71 3.72 -12.39
N SER A 83 2.50 3.49 -13.68
CA SER A 83 1.28 3.66 -14.48
C SER A 83 0.01 3.02 -13.92
N SER A 84 0.10 2.29 -12.79
CA SER A 84 -1.02 1.67 -12.08
C SER A 84 -1.79 2.61 -11.14
N GLY A 85 -1.31 3.84 -10.92
CA GLY A 85 -1.92 4.81 -9.99
C GLY A 85 -1.72 4.47 -8.50
N GLY A 86 -1.02 3.39 -8.19
CA GLY A 86 -0.70 2.98 -6.82
C GLY A 86 0.31 3.90 -6.15
N THR A 87 0.07 4.20 -4.87
CA THR A 87 1.08 4.84 -4.01
C THR A 87 1.72 3.79 -3.11
N PHE A 88 3.04 3.81 -3.00
CA PHE A 88 3.79 2.90 -2.14
C PHE A 88 4.62 3.68 -1.12
N ILE A 89 4.70 3.17 0.10
CA ILE A 89 5.59 3.71 1.12
C ILE A 89 6.99 3.11 0.94
N ARG A 90 8.01 3.97 0.93
CA ARG A 90 9.42 3.55 0.93
C ARG A 90 10.19 4.23 2.06
N ILE A 91 10.97 3.45 2.80
CA ILE A 91 12.02 3.96 3.69
C ILE A 91 13.27 4.12 2.86
N ARG A 92 13.95 5.26 3.00
CA ARG A 92 15.25 5.51 2.38
C ARG A 92 16.24 6.01 3.43
N SER A 93 17.49 5.58 3.33
CA SER A 93 18.59 6.14 4.11
C SER A 93 18.93 7.55 3.61
N VAL A 94 19.29 8.46 4.53
CA VAL A 94 19.84 9.78 4.19
C VAL A 94 21.23 9.64 3.58
N ARG A 95 21.99 8.62 3.99
CA ARG A 95 23.33 8.31 3.46
C ARG A 95 23.25 7.37 2.26
N MET A 96 24.12 7.59 1.28
CA MET A 96 24.34 6.61 0.20
C MET A 96 25.17 5.44 0.72
N LEU A 97 24.86 4.25 0.22
CA LEU A 97 25.67 3.05 0.40
C LEU A 97 27.05 3.25 -0.25
N LYS A 98 28.04 2.48 0.22
CA LYS A 98 29.40 2.46 -0.38
C LYS A 98 29.40 2.08 -1.86
N ASN A 99 28.35 1.40 -2.34
CA ASN A 99 28.16 1.04 -3.76
C ASN A 99 27.45 2.13 -4.58
N GLY A 100 27.25 3.33 -4.03
CA GLY A 100 26.59 4.46 -4.69
C GLY A 100 25.07 4.37 -4.77
N LYS A 101 24.44 3.32 -4.20
CA LYS A 101 22.97 3.20 -4.15
C LYS A 101 22.41 3.80 -2.88
N GLN A 102 21.17 4.29 -2.92
CA GLN A 102 20.43 4.62 -1.70
C GLN A 102 19.78 3.33 -1.19
N ALA A 103 20.08 2.93 0.05
CA ALA A 103 19.46 1.76 0.65
C ALA A 103 17.95 1.99 0.79
N ASN A 104 17.16 0.94 0.60
CA ASN A 104 15.71 0.97 0.71
C ASN A 104 15.18 -0.07 1.71
N GLY A 105 14.02 0.22 2.31
CA GLY A 105 13.31 -0.71 3.20
C GLY A 105 14.22 -1.30 4.30
N ALA A 106 14.15 -2.63 4.46
CA ALA A 106 14.93 -3.37 5.44
C ALA A 106 16.45 -3.12 5.34
N GLU A 107 17.02 -3.01 4.13
CA GLU A 107 18.46 -2.77 3.95
C GLU A 107 18.86 -1.40 4.53
N ALA A 108 18.03 -0.38 4.34
CA ALA A 108 18.23 0.93 4.95
C ALA A 108 18.17 0.85 6.47
N CYS A 109 17.22 0.11 7.04
CA CYS A 109 17.13 -0.08 8.49
C CYS A 109 18.36 -0.81 9.06
N PHE A 110 18.74 -1.95 8.47
CA PHE A 110 19.83 -2.79 8.97
C PHE A 110 21.21 -2.13 8.86
N GLN A 111 21.48 -1.40 7.78
CA GLN A 111 22.74 -0.68 7.64
C GLN A 111 22.86 0.44 8.69
N LEU A 112 21.78 1.19 8.90
CA LEU A 112 21.74 2.28 9.89
C LEU A 112 21.93 1.76 11.32
N PHE A 113 21.37 0.60 11.66
CA PHE A 113 21.58 -0.01 12.98
C PHE A 113 23.04 -0.37 13.22
N ARG A 114 23.71 -0.92 12.21
CA ARG A 114 25.11 -1.34 12.31
C ARG A 114 26.08 -0.17 12.33
N GLU A 115 25.86 0.86 11.50
CA GLU A 115 26.79 1.99 11.37
C GLU A 115 26.69 3.00 12.52
N LEU A 116 25.51 3.15 13.13
CA LEU A 116 25.26 4.18 14.14
C LEU A 116 25.21 3.63 15.57
N ASN A 117 25.52 2.35 15.77
CA ASN A 117 25.46 1.66 17.06
C ASN A 117 24.13 1.90 17.80
N ILE A 118 23.02 1.83 17.05
CA ILE A 118 21.68 2.13 17.56
C ILE A 118 21.31 1.12 18.66
N PRO A 119 20.76 1.54 19.82
CA PRO A 119 20.38 0.60 20.86
C PRO A 119 19.35 -0.43 20.38
N ALA A 120 19.45 -1.67 20.89
CA ALA A 120 18.64 -2.81 20.43
C ALA A 120 17.12 -2.57 20.48
N GLU A 121 16.65 -1.76 21.43
CA GLU A 121 15.25 -1.33 21.55
C GLU A 121 14.76 -0.59 20.28
N TYR A 122 15.53 0.37 19.79
CA TYR A 122 15.19 1.13 18.57
C TYR A 122 15.32 0.28 17.31
N GLN A 123 16.26 -0.68 17.29
CA GLN A 123 16.36 -1.64 16.18
C GLN A 123 15.08 -2.49 16.08
N LYS A 124 14.61 -3.03 17.22
CA LYS A 124 13.35 -3.80 17.28
C LYS A 124 12.16 -2.98 16.78
N ARG A 125 12.06 -1.71 17.21
CA ARG A 125 10.98 -0.80 16.77
C ARG A 125 11.00 -0.53 15.27
N ALA A 126 12.18 -0.28 14.71
CA ALA A 126 12.28 -0.05 13.26
C ALA A 126 12.05 -1.32 12.42
N LEU A 127 12.28 -2.52 12.97
CA LEU A 127 11.83 -3.77 12.34
C LEU A 127 10.30 -3.93 12.35
N VAL A 128 9.61 -3.48 13.41
CA VAL A 128 8.14 -3.44 13.44
C VAL A 128 7.63 -2.51 12.34
N LEU A 129 8.21 -1.31 12.24
CA LEU A 129 7.87 -0.34 11.20
C LEU A 129 8.05 -0.92 9.79
N GLU A 130 9.16 -1.63 9.52
CA GLU A 130 9.38 -2.23 8.21
C GLU A 130 8.35 -3.33 7.90
N LYS A 131 7.94 -4.12 8.89
CA LYS A 131 6.85 -5.10 8.72
C LYS A 131 5.53 -4.42 8.36
N GLU A 132 5.18 -3.33 9.04
CA GLU A 132 3.98 -2.53 8.73
C GLU A 132 4.02 -1.97 7.30
N ARG A 133 5.18 -1.45 6.87
CA ARG A 133 5.40 -0.96 5.50
C ARG A 133 5.22 -2.07 4.47
N ILE A 134 5.80 -3.24 4.70
CA ILE A 134 5.68 -4.40 3.80
C ILE A 134 4.21 -4.81 3.65
N LEU A 135 3.49 -4.95 4.77
CA LEU A 135 2.08 -5.35 4.78
C LEU A 135 1.21 -4.37 4.00
N THR A 136 1.32 -3.08 4.30
CA THR A 136 0.51 -2.04 3.65
C THR A 136 0.81 -1.90 2.17
N ASN A 137 2.07 -2.05 1.75
CA ASN A 137 2.42 -2.07 0.33
C ASN A 137 1.85 -3.29 -0.39
N MET A 138 1.87 -4.47 0.25
CA MET A 138 1.27 -5.68 -0.32
C MET A 138 -0.24 -5.49 -0.52
N GLN A 139 -0.95 -4.98 0.49
CA GLN A 139 -2.40 -4.73 0.41
C GLN A 139 -2.74 -3.74 -0.71
N MET A 140 -1.99 -2.64 -0.83
CA MET A 140 -2.13 -1.72 -1.95
C MET A 140 -1.87 -2.38 -3.30
N SER A 141 -0.86 -3.23 -3.40
CA SER A 141 -0.56 -3.98 -4.64
C SER A 141 -1.75 -4.84 -5.05
N VAL A 142 -2.35 -5.59 -4.12
CA VAL A 142 -3.52 -6.43 -4.38
C VAL A 142 -4.68 -5.59 -4.93
N LEU A 143 -5.03 -4.48 -4.25
CA LEU A 143 -6.14 -3.62 -4.68
C LEU A 143 -5.90 -3.00 -6.06
N ASN A 144 -4.68 -2.57 -6.36
CA ASN A 144 -4.33 -2.05 -7.69
C ASN A 144 -4.43 -3.14 -8.76
N THR A 145 -3.99 -4.36 -8.46
CA THR A 145 -4.12 -5.49 -9.38
C THR A 145 -5.58 -5.82 -9.66
N VAL A 146 -6.44 -5.84 -8.63
CA VAL A 146 -7.89 -6.07 -8.80
C VAL A 146 -8.49 -5.02 -9.74
N ILE A 147 -8.26 -3.72 -9.48
CA ILE A 147 -8.77 -2.64 -10.34
C ILE A 147 -8.30 -2.82 -11.79
N ARG A 148 -7.01 -3.12 -11.99
CA ARG A 148 -6.46 -3.33 -13.34
C ARG A 148 -7.15 -4.49 -14.05
N GLN A 149 -7.34 -5.63 -13.37
CA GLN A 149 -7.97 -6.80 -13.95
C GLN A 149 -9.45 -6.58 -14.27
N LEU A 150 -10.17 -5.84 -13.43
CA LEU A 150 -11.56 -5.46 -13.71
C LEU A 150 -11.67 -4.54 -14.94
N ASN A 151 -10.76 -3.57 -15.10
CA ASN A 151 -10.74 -2.73 -16.30
C ASN A 151 -10.40 -3.52 -17.57
N GLU A 152 -9.44 -4.44 -17.49
CA GLU A 152 -9.12 -5.34 -18.61
C GLU A 152 -10.33 -6.24 -18.97
N ALA A 153 -11.09 -6.70 -17.98
CA ALA A 153 -12.31 -7.47 -18.21
C ALA A 153 -13.43 -6.62 -18.86
N ILE A 154 -13.57 -5.35 -18.46
CA ILE A 154 -14.51 -4.40 -19.10
C ILE A 154 -14.22 -4.29 -20.60
N GLU A 155 -12.96 -4.03 -20.96
CA GLU A 155 -12.56 -3.89 -22.37
C GLU A 155 -12.87 -5.16 -23.19
N GLN A 156 -12.63 -6.34 -22.61
CA GLN A 156 -12.91 -7.63 -23.24
C GLN A 156 -14.41 -7.89 -23.38
N MET A 157 -15.20 -7.63 -22.33
CA MET A 157 -16.66 -7.80 -22.36
C MET A 157 -17.32 -6.85 -23.36
N GLU A 158 -16.87 -5.60 -23.43
CA GLU A 158 -17.34 -4.66 -24.45
C GLU A 158 -17.05 -5.17 -25.87
N TYR A 159 -15.91 -5.81 -26.10
CA TYR A 159 -15.59 -6.42 -27.39
C TYR A 159 -16.52 -7.60 -27.71
N VAL A 160 -16.76 -8.50 -26.74
CA VAL A 160 -17.71 -9.62 -26.89
C VAL A 160 -19.12 -9.09 -27.21
N ASN A 161 -19.61 -8.12 -26.44
CA ASN A 161 -20.93 -7.51 -26.65
C ASN A 161 -21.06 -6.84 -28.03
N ARG A 162 -19.96 -6.33 -28.60
CA ARG A 162 -19.96 -5.81 -29.99
C ARG A 162 -20.08 -6.95 -31.00
N LEU A 163 -19.32 -8.03 -30.83
CA LEU A 163 -19.42 -9.21 -31.72
C LEU A 163 -20.81 -9.84 -31.67
N GLU A 164 -21.43 -9.94 -30.49
CA GLU A 164 -22.80 -10.45 -30.37
C GLU A 164 -23.80 -9.61 -31.16
N LYS A 165 -23.65 -8.28 -31.16
CA LYS A 165 -24.48 -7.35 -31.96
C LYS A 165 -24.20 -7.42 -33.46
N GLU A 166 -23.03 -7.89 -33.89
CA GLU A 166 -22.70 -8.08 -35.31
C GLU A 166 -23.23 -9.42 -35.84
N LEU A 167 -23.43 -10.40 -34.96
CA LEU A 167 -23.90 -11.75 -35.29
C LEU A 167 -25.42 -11.91 -35.20
N GLY A 168 -26.15 -10.94 -34.64
CA GLY A 168 -27.61 -10.93 -34.48
C GLY A 168 -28.19 -9.52 -34.45
#